data_AF-A0A8T7ECD4-F1
#
_entry.id   AF-A0A8T7ECD4-F1
#
_cell.length_a   1.000
_cell.length_b   1.000
_cell.length_c   1.000
_cell.angle_alpha   90.00
_cell.angle_beta   90.00
_cell.angle_gamma   90.00
#
_symmetry.space_group_name_H-M   'P 1'
#
loop_
_entity.id
_entity.type
_entity.pdbx_description
1 polymer ?
#
loop_
_entity_poly.entity_id
_entity_poly.type
_entity_poly.pdbx_seq_one_letter_code
_entity_poly.pdbx_strand_id
1 'polypeptide(L)'
;MSRLIQIENQTTIRNRNRRSIAEMLRLLMQKPGFDEEAKDMAAAIVLLLREIYDGVEQAAVAWEKKDYWLKAERFMREWRWTLEMAADMDDVIRHEAWDLLPELWGDLVTKFDDLKIKTMTRDATLWRGAYQRLLAESPVQYPW
;
A
#
# COMPACT_ATOMS: atom_id res chain seq x y z
N MET A 1 -35.08 -5.28 5.27
CA MET A 1 -34.18 -4.32 4.58
C MET A 1 -32.88 -5.04 4.31
N SER A 2 -32.74 -5.60 3.10
CA SER A 2 -31.58 -6.40 2.72
C SER A 2 -30.33 -5.53 2.73
N ARG A 3 -29.36 -5.92 3.55
CA ARG A 3 -28.05 -5.29 3.64
C ARG A 3 -27.39 -5.48 2.26
N LEU A 4 -27.38 -4.45 1.44
CA LEU A 4 -26.57 -4.38 0.22
C LEU A 4 -25.11 -4.45 0.69
N ILE A 5 -24.58 -5.66 0.85
CA ILE A 5 -23.14 -5.88 0.93
C ILE A 5 -22.66 -5.57 -0.47
N GLN A 6 -22.29 -4.31 -0.72
CA GLN A 6 -21.58 -3.94 -1.91
C GLN A 6 -20.24 -4.65 -1.79
N ILE A 7 -20.13 -5.84 -2.39
CA ILE A 7 -18.87 -6.54 -2.54
C ILE A 7 -18.07 -5.67 -3.49
N GLU A 8 -17.32 -4.72 -2.94
CA GLU A 8 -16.43 -3.89 -3.73
C GLU A 8 -15.46 -4.82 -4.47
N ASN A 9 -15.36 -4.64 -5.78
CA ASN A 9 -14.44 -5.42 -6.58
C ASN A 9 -12.99 -5.08 -6.18
N GLN A 10 -12.10 -6.07 -6.22
CA GLN A 10 -10.68 -5.92 -5.88
C GLN A 10 -9.99 -4.79 -6.65
N THR A 11 -10.40 -4.55 -7.91
CA THR A 11 -9.92 -3.40 -8.70
C THR A 11 -10.27 -2.05 -8.04
N THR A 12 -11.47 -1.93 -7.48
CA THR A 12 -11.94 -0.71 -6.80
C THR A 12 -11.16 -0.48 -5.51
N ILE A 13 -10.99 -1.54 -4.70
CA ILE A 13 -10.20 -1.50 -3.46
C ILE A 13 -8.76 -1.08 -3.78
N ARG A 14 -8.13 -1.72 -4.76
CA ARG A 14 -6.78 -1.36 -5.19
C ARG A 14 -6.68 0.09 -5.62
N ASN A 15 -7.57 0.57 -6.49
CA ASN A 15 -7.52 1.97 -6.95
C ASN A 15 -7.74 2.96 -5.80
N ARG A 16 -8.60 2.63 -4.83
CA ARG A 16 -8.79 3.41 -3.62
C ARG A 16 -7.49 3.47 -2.81
N ASN A 17 -6.84 2.32 -2.60
CA ASN A 17 -5.61 2.22 -1.83
C ASN A 17 -4.46 2.96 -2.50
N ARG A 18 -4.28 2.82 -3.82
CA ARG A 18 -3.30 3.59 -4.60
C ARG A 18 -3.50 5.10 -4.41
N ARG A 19 -4.74 5.58 -4.48
CA ARG A 19 -5.05 6.99 -4.24
C ARG A 19 -4.73 7.41 -2.80
N SER A 20 -5.10 6.59 -1.81
CA SER A 20 -4.82 6.88 -0.40
C SER A 20 -3.32 6.96 -0.13
N ILE A 21 -2.52 6.04 -0.69
CA ILE A 21 -1.05 6.07 -0.60
C ILE A 21 -0.52 7.37 -1.20
N ALA A 22 -0.94 7.72 -2.42
CA ALA A 22 -0.45 8.92 -3.09
C ALA A 22 -0.84 10.22 -2.35
N GLU A 23 -2.02 10.28 -1.72
CA GLU A 23 -2.42 11.39 -0.85
C GLU A 23 -1.54 11.47 0.41
N MET A 24 -1.28 10.34 1.08
CA MET A 24 -0.41 10.29 2.27
C MET A 24 1.04 10.65 1.95
N LEU A 25 1.58 10.18 0.82
CA LEU A 25 2.93 10.57 0.36
C LEU A 25 3.03 12.08 0.16
N ARG A 26 2.03 12.69 -0.47
CA ARG A 26 2.00 14.14 -0.66
C ARG A 26 1.93 14.90 0.67
N LEU A 27 1.24 14.37 1.68
CA LEU A 27 1.22 14.96 3.03
C LEU A 27 2.57 14.80 3.74
N LEU A 28 3.17 13.62 3.65
CA LEU A 28 4.48 13.30 4.22
C LEU A 28 5.59 14.19 3.66
N MET A 29 5.63 14.39 2.34
CA MET A 29 6.61 15.26 1.68
C MET A 29 6.50 16.74 2.09
N GLN A 30 5.38 17.16 2.69
CA GLN A 30 5.20 18.53 3.19
C GLN A 30 5.61 18.68 4.66
N LYS A 31 5.81 17.57 5.40
CA LYS A 31 6.23 17.60 6.79
C LYS A 31 7.75 17.80 6.88
N PRO A 32 8.23 18.63 7.82
CA PRO A 32 9.67 18.89 7.99
C PRO A 32 10.43 17.72 8.67
N GLY A 33 9.73 16.69 9.16
CA GLY A 33 10.33 15.55 9.84
C GLY A 33 9.33 14.44 10.17
N PHE A 34 9.82 13.41 10.84
CA PHE A 34 9.07 12.20 11.18
C PHE A 34 8.46 12.29 12.59
N ASP A 35 7.39 13.07 12.72
CA ASP A 35 6.55 13.07 13.93
C ASP A 35 5.74 11.76 14.06
N GLU A 36 5.05 11.56 15.18
CA GLU A 36 4.24 10.36 15.40
C GLU A 36 3.19 10.15 14.30
N GLU A 37 2.61 11.23 13.79
CA GLU A 37 1.65 11.18 12.69
C GLU A 37 2.31 10.71 11.38
N ALA A 38 3.52 11.18 11.07
CA ALA A 38 4.27 10.75 9.91
C ALA A 38 4.66 9.27 10.00
N LYS A 39 5.00 8.78 11.19
CA LYS A 39 5.26 7.35 11.42
C LYS A 39 4.00 6.52 11.18
N ASP A 40 2.85 6.99 11.66
CA ASP A 40 1.55 6.38 11.39
C ASP A 40 1.20 6.38 9.90
N MET A 41 1.41 7.49 9.19
CA MET A 41 1.21 7.57 7.73
C MET A 41 2.13 6.60 6.97
N ALA A 42 3.42 6.54 7.32
CA ALA A 42 4.39 5.64 6.70
C ALA A 42 3.99 4.17 6.91
N ALA A 43 3.59 3.81 8.12
CA ALA A 43 3.09 2.47 8.42
C ALA A 43 1.77 2.16 7.71
N ALA A 44 0.87 3.12 7.58
CA ALA A 44 -0.37 2.96 6.83
C ALA A 44 -0.10 2.70 5.35
N ILE A 45 0.91 3.32 4.76
CA ILE A 45 1.34 3.04 3.38
C ILE A 45 1.75 1.57 3.23
N VAL A 46 2.56 1.04 4.16
CA VAL A 46 2.97 -0.38 4.16
C VAL A 46 1.75 -1.31 4.20
N LEU A 47 0.80 -1.05 5.10
CA LEU A 47 -0.42 -1.86 5.23
C LEU A 47 -1.27 -1.82 3.95
N LEU A 48 -1.40 -0.65 3.32
CA LEU A 48 -2.16 -0.50 2.08
C LEU A 48 -1.46 -1.17 0.88
N LEU A 49 -0.12 -1.14 0.82
CA LEU A 49 0.64 -1.84 -0.21
C LEU A 49 0.48 -3.36 -0.10
N ARG A 50 0.46 -3.90 1.12
CA ARG A 50 0.14 -5.32 1.38
C ARG A 50 -1.28 -5.66 0.94
N GLU A 51 -2.26 -4.85 1.32
CA GLU A 51 -3.65 -5.09 0.91
C GLU A 51 -3.82 -5.07 -0.62
N ILE A 52 -3.06 -4.22 -1.33
CA ILE A 52 -3.02 -4.26 -2.80
C ILE A 52 -2.48 -5.60 -3.30
N TYR A 53 -1.38 -6.09 -2.74
CA TYR A 53 -0.78 -7.36 -3.14
C TYR A 53 -1.70 -8.54 -2.86
N ASP A 54 -2.31 -8.60 -1.68
CA ASP A 54 -3.27 -9.64 -1.28
C ASP A 54 -4.47 -9.68 -2.25
N GLY A 55 -4.98 -8.51 -2.64
CA GLY A 55 -6.05 -8.40 -3.64
C GLY A 55 -5.62 -8.87 -5.03
N VAL A 56 -4.35 -8.66 -5.40
CA VAL A 56 -3.77 -9.16 -6.65
C VAL A 56 -3.62 -10.68 -6.64
N GLU A 57 -3.11 -11.25 -5.55
CA GLU A 57 -3.00 -12.71 -5.37
C GLU A 57 -4.36 -13.40 -5.46
N GLN A 58 -5.38 -12.86 -4.77
CA GLN A 58 -6.75 -13.38 -4.85
C GLN A 58 -7.30 -13.36 -6.30
N ALA A 59 -7.02 -12.30 -7.05
CA ALA A 59 -7.45 -12.19 -8.44
C ALA A 59 -6.67 -13.15 -9.36
N ALA A 60 -5.38 -13.36 -9.10
CA ALA A 60 -4.55 -14.32 -9.82
C ALA A 60 -5.08 -15.75 -9.62
N VAL A 61 -5.30 -16.17 -8.37
CA VAL A 61 -5.90 -17.48 -8.04
C VAL A 61 -7.27 -17.67 -8.71
N ALA A 62 -8.07 -16.61 -8.81
CA ALA A 62 -9.36 -16.67 -9.49
C ALA A 62 -9.25 -16.85 -11.02
N TRP A 63 -8.15 -16.38 -11.63
CA TRP A 63 -7.85 -16.59 -13.05
C TRP A 63 -7.24 -17.96 -13.32
N GLU A 64 -6.39 -18.45 -12.42
CA GLU A 64 -5.84 -19.80 -12.45
C GLU A 64 -6.94 -20.87 -12.44
N LYS A 65 -7.95 -20.71 -11.58
CA LYS A 65 -9.16 -21.57 -11.56
C LYS A 65 -9.96 -21.57 -12.86
N LYS A 66 -9.69 -20.63 -13.78
CA LYS A 66 -10.31 -20.50 -15.11
C LYS A 66 -9.34 -20.85 -16.24
N ASP A 67 -8.22 -21.49 -15.91
CA ASP A 67 -7.14 -21.87 -16.83
C ASP A 67 -6.41 -20.67 -17.49
N TYR A 68 -6.47 -19.49 -16.89
CA TYR A 68 -5.79 -18.27 -17.38
C TYR A 68 -4.42 -18.04 -16.71
N TRP A 69 -3.61 -19.10 -16.65
CA TRP A 69 -2.31 -19.12 -15.96
C TRP A 69 -1.35 -18.00 -16.41
N LEU A 70 -1.17 -17.82 -17.72
CA LEU A 70 -0.27 -16.77 -18.26
C LEU A 70 -0.75 -15.36 -17.90
N LYS A 71 -2.06 -15.16 -17.77
CA LYS A 71 -2.64 -13.87 -17.37
C LYS A 71 -2.41 -13.61 -15.89
N ALA A 72 -2.62 -14.63 -15.05
CA ALA A 72 -2.35 -14.57 -13.62
C ALA A 72 -0.89 -14.25 -13.34
N GLU A 73 0.03 -14.96 -14.00
CA GLU A 73 1.47 -14.75 -13.82
C GLU A 73 1.91 -13.33 -14.23
N ARG A 74 1.47 -12.86 -15.41
CA ARG A 74 1.79 -11.50 -15.88
C ARG A 74 1.29 -10.43 -14.90
N PHE A 75 0.11 -10.64 -14.35
CA PHE A 75 -0.50 -9.71 -13.40
C PHE A 75 0.20 -9.73 -12.04
N MET A 76 0.55 -10.91 -11.51
CA MET A 76 1.37 -11.00 -10.30
C MET A 76 2.71 -10.27 -10.50
N ARG A 77 3.36 -10.47 -11.66
CA ARG A 77 4.63 -9.82 -11.99
C ARG A 77 4.51 -8.29 -12.08
N GLU A 78 3.44 -7.79 -12.67
CA GLU A 78 3.16 -6.35 -12.77
C GLU A 78 3.01 -5.69 -11.41
N TRP A 79 2.45 -6.39 -10.42
CA TRP A 79 2.16 -5.87 -9.08
C TRP A 79 3.15 -6.32 -8.01
N ARG A 80 4.13 -7.15 -8.34
CA ARG A 80 5.15 -7.67 -7.40
C ARG A 80 5.82 -6.57 -6.59
N TRP A 81 6.10 -5.44 -7.23
CA TRP A 81 6.73 -4.28 -6.61
C TRP A 81 5.97 -3.76 -5.37
N THR A 82 4.66 -3.98 -5.25
CA THR A 82 3.91 -3.49 -4.08
C THR A 82 4.31 -4.23 -2.81
N LEU A 83 4.56 -5.54 -2.90
CA LEU A 83 5.04 -6.31 -1.75
C LEU A 83 6.51 -6.05 -1.47
N GLU A 84 7.34 -5.90 -2.50
CA GLU A 84 8.76 -5.54 -2.36
C GLU A 84 8.91 -4.19 -1.63
N MET A 85 8.22 -3.16 -2.11
CA MET A 85 8.22 -1.84 -1.46
C MET A 85 7.64 -1.89 -0.04
N ALA A 86 6.61 -2.71 0.20
CA ALA A 86 6.08 -2.89 1.54
C ALA A 86 7.12 -3.52 2.48
N ALA A 87 7.91 -4.49 2.00
CA ALA A 87 8.98 -5.13 2.76
C ALA A 87 10.13 -4.15 3.03
N ASP A 88 10.59 -3.41 2.01
CA ASP A 88 11.62 -2.39 2.15
C ASP A 88 11.24 -1.34 3.21
N MET A 89 10.03 -0.80 3.11
CA MET A 89 9.53 0.20 4.04
C MET A 89 9.30 -0.37 5.45
N ASP A 90 8.75 -1.59 5.58
CA ASP A 90 8.56 -2.25 6.88
C ASP A 90 9.90 -2.45 7.60
N ASP A 91 10.93 -2.89 6.89
CA ASP A 91 12.27 -3.09 7.44
C ASP A 91 12.86 -1.79 7.96
N VAL A 92 12.80 -0.72 7.16
CA VAL A 92 13.26 0.62 7.54
C VAL A 92 12.51 1.15 8.76
N ILE A 93 11.18 0.97 8.81
CA ILE A 93 10.33 1.43 9.90
C ILE A 93 10.64 0.68 11.21
N ARG A 94 10.85 -0.64 11.15
CA ARG A 94 11.15 -1.48 12.32
C ARG A 94 12.55 -1.26 12.88
N HIS A 95 13.52 -0.93 12.01
CA HIS A 95 14.87 -0.58 12.41
C HIS A 95 15.04 0.90 12.80
N GLU A 96 13.95 1.68 12.79
CA GLU A 96 13.94 3.12 13.06
C GLU A 96 14.90 3.92 12.15
N ALA A 97 15.19 3.42 10.95
CA ALA A 97 16.08 4.05 9.97
C ALA A 97 15.34 5.11 9.13
N TRP A 98 14.65 6.03 9.80
CA TRP A 98 13.74 7.01 9.19
C TRP A 98 14.40 7.90 8.12
N ASP A 99 15.72 8.06 8.18
CA ASP A 99 16.54 8.77 7.20
C ASP A 99 16.56 8.12 5.81
N LEU A 100 16.24 6.83 5.70
CA LEU A 100 16.16 6.09 4.43
C LEU A 100 14.78 6.16 3.76
N LEU A 101 13.72 6.50 4.50
CA LEU A 101 12.37 6.57 3.95
C LEU A 101 12.18 7.58 2.81
N PRO A 102 12.80 8.78 2.81
CA PRO A 102 12.63 9.73 1.72
C PRO A 102 13.07 9.19 0.35
N GLU A 103 14.09 8.34 0.32
CA GLU A 103 14.55 7.68 -0.91
C GLU A 103 13.49 6.70 -1.42
N LEU A 104 13.00 5.82 -0.55
CA LEU A 104 11.91 4.87 -0.87
C LEU A 104 10.62 5.59 -1.30
N TRP A 105 10.29 6.73 -0.71
CA TRP A 105 9.16 7.55 -1.14
C TRP A 105 9.35 8.11 -2.54
N GLY A 106 10.56 8.53 -2.89
CA GLY A 106 10.89 8.99 -4.25
C GLY A 106 10.56 7.93 -5.28
N ASP A 107 11.03 6.71 -5.05
CA ASP A 107 10.73 5.56 -5.92
C ASP A 107 9.23 5.24 -5.96
N LEU A 108 8.58 5.27 -4.80
CA LEU A 108 7.16 4.99 -4.68
C LEU A 108 6.28 6.03 -5.39
N VAL A 109 6.65 7.32 -5.38
CA VAL A 109 5.93 8.38 -6.11
C VAL A 109 5.85 8.06 -7.61
N THR A 110 6.95 7.57 -8.21
CA THR A 110 6.97 7.22 -9.65
C THR A 110 5.95 6.13 -10.03
N LYS A 111 5.57 5.27 -9.07
CA LYS A 111 4.55 4.21 -9.27
C LYS A 111 3.13 4.76 -9.33
N PHE A 112 2.93 6.03 -9.01
CA PHE A 112 1.63 6.71 -8.95
C PHE A 112 1.54 7.92 -9.89
N ASP A 113 2.45 8.08 -10.84
CA ASP A 113 2.46 9.20 -11.81
C ASP A 113 1.18 9.29 -12.66
N ASP A 114 0.47 8.18 -12.83
CA ASP A 114 -0.83 8.12 -13.53
C ASP A 114 -1.97 8.79 -12.72
N LEU A 115 -1.81 8.98 -11.41
CA LEU A 115 -2.84 9.49 -10.52
C LEU A 115 -2.87 11.02 -10.44
N LYS A 116 -3.93 11.62 -10.98
CA LYS A 116 -4.18 13.06 -10.86
C LYS A 116 -4.93 13.39 -9.57
N ILE A 117 -4.19 13.77 -8.52
CA ILE A 117 -4.81 14.19 -7.25
C ILE A 117 -5.17 15.68 -7.29
N LYS A 118 -6.44 15.97 -7.59
CA LYS A 118 -6.98 17.34 -7.59
C LYS A 118 -7.32 17.86 -6.19
N THR A 119 -7.74 16.97 -5.30
CA THR A 119 -8.24 17.32 -3.96
C THR A 119 -7.84 16.22 -2.99
N MET A 120 -7.29 16.62 -1.84
CA MET A 120 -7.06 15.72 -0.71
C MET A 120 -8.41 15.38 -0.08
N THR A 121 -8.66 14.09 0.11
CA THR A 121 -9.92 13.55 0.64
C THR A 121 -9.70 12.65 1.86
N ARG A 122 -8.47 12.19 2.10
CA ARG A 122 -8.15 11.37 3.27
C ARG A 122 -7.86 12.21 4.50
N ASP A 123 -8.29 11.69 5.63
CA ASP A 123 -8.10 12.30 6.95
C ASP A 123 -7.39 11.32 7.90
N ALA A 124 -7.01 11.84 9.07
CA ALA A 124 -6.19 11.14 10.05
C ALA A 124 -6.77 9.83 10.58
N THR A 125 -8.07 9.58 10.43
CA THR A 125 -8.68 8.30 10.81
C THR A 125 -8.13 7.13 10.01
N LEU A 126 -7.58 7.37 8.81
CA LEU A 126 -7.05 6.32 7.95
C LEU A 126 -5.71 5.76 8.44
N TRP A 127 -4.83 6.59 9.00
CA TRP A 127 -3.47 6.20 9.40
C TRP A 127 -3.25 6.12 10.90
N ARG A 128 -4.13 6.70 11.71
CA ARG A 128 -3.97 6.72 13.18
C ARG A 128 -3.84 5.30 13.74
N GLY A 129 -2.76 5.06 14.47
CA GLY A 129 -2.44 3.77 15.10
C GLY A 129 -1.94 2.71 14.12
N ALA A 130 -1.71 3.05 12.84
CA ALA A 130 -1.17 2.12 11.87
C ALA A 130 0.26 1.70 12.22
N TYR A 131 1.06 2.58 12.84
CA TYR A 131 2.41 2.23 13.28
C TYR A 131 2.40 1.14 14.34
N GLN A 132 1.58 1.29 15.38
CA GLN A 132 1.42 0.26 16.42
C GLN A 132 0.90 -1.05 15.84
N ARG A 133 -0.07 -0.97 14.92
CA ARG A 133 -0.60 -2.15 14.24
C ARG A 133 0.49 -2.86 13.43
N LEU A 134 1.29 -2.12 12.66
CA LEU A 134 2.37 -2.70 11.86
C LEU A 134 3.38 -3.43 12.75
N LEU A 135 3.81 -2.80 13.86
CA LEU A 135 4.75 -3.42 14.80
C LEU A 135 4.18 -4.65 15.51
N ALA A 136 2.87 -4.69 15.76
CA ALA A 136 2.19 -5.85 16.34
C ALA A 136 2.07 -7.03 15.36
N GLU A 137 2.06 -6.75 14.06
CA GLU A 137 2.08 -7.76 13.01
C GLU A 137 3.50 -8.28 12.74
N SER A 138 3.61 -9.49 12.20
CA SER A 138 4.89 -10.05 11.77
C SER A 138 5.53 -9.20 10.65
N PRO A 139 6.87 -9.18 10.55
CA PRO A 139 7.55 -8.48 9.47
C PRO A 139 7.07 -8.91 8.10
N VAL A 140 7.00 -7.95 7.18
CA VAL A 140 6.59 -8.18 5.81
C VAL A 140 7.66 -9.03 5.12
N GLN A 141 7.23 -10.14 4.54
CA GLN A 141 8.12 -11.06 3.85
C GLN A 141 8.32 -10.61 2.41
N TYR A 142 9.54 -10.71 1.92
CA TYR A 142 9.83 -10.51 0.51
C TYR A 142 9.17 -11.62 -0.33
N PRO A 143 8.76 -11.31 -1.58
CA PRO A 143 8.35 -12.34 -2.52
C PRO A 143 9.59 -13.07 -3.04
N TRP A 144 10.01 -14.17 -2.41
CA TRP A 144 11.05 -15.07 -2.95
C TRP A 144 10.45 -16.12 -3.89
#